data_AF-A0A5U3AUG2-F1
#
_entry.id   AF-A0A5U3AUG2-F1
#
_cell.length_a   1.000
_cell.length_b   1.000
_cell.length_c   1.000
_cell.angle_alpha   90.00
_cell.angle_beta   90.00
_cell.angle_gamma   90.00
#
_symmetry.space_group_name_H-M   'P 1'
#
loop_
_entity.id
_entity.type
_entity.pdbx_description
1 polymer ?
#
loop_
_entity_poly.entity_id
_entity_poly.type
_entity_poly.pdbx_seq_one_letter_code
_entity_poly.pdbx_strand_id
1 'polypeptide(L)' 'MLSESAKDIAGYEGKYAVTTDGRVYSHSRVDDGGKLRKGRLLKPNVDGYGYLQVSLYSEGVAKKHKVHRLVAETF' A
#
# COMPACT_ATOMS: atom_id res chain seq x y z
N MET A 1 11.32 20.23 -0.47
CA MET A 1 12.06 19.10 -1.06
C MET A 1 11.11 17.91 -1.06
N LEU A 2 10.52 17.58 -2.21
CA LEU A 2 9.51 16.53 -2.35
C LEU A 2 10.23 15.24 -2.77
N SER A 3 10.44 14.32 -1.82
CA SER A 3 10.96 12.98 -2.12
C SER A 3 9.84 12.14 -2.75
N GLU A 4 9.48 12.45 -4.00
CA GLU A 4 8.34 11.86 -4.73
C GLU A 4 8.71 10.60 -5.51
N SER A 5 9.45 9.67 -4.89
CA SER A 5 9.72 8.36 -5.50
C SER A 5 8.87 7.30 -4.81
N ALA A 6 7.56 7.27 -5.08
CA ALA A 6 6.74 6.11 -4.74
C ALA A 6 7.13 4.95 -5.66
N LYS A 7 7.40 3.78 -5.10
CA LYS A 7 7.70 2.55 -5.84
C LYS A 7 6.62 1.51 -5.59
N ASP A 8 6.34 0.70 -6.60
CA ASP A 8 5.42 -0.43 -6.47
C ASP A 8 5.95 -1.44 -5.46
N ILE A 9 5.04 -1.98 -4.65
CA ILE A 9 5.36 -3.00 -3.65
C ILE A 9 5.44 -4.35 -4.36
N ALA A 10 6.53 -5.10 -4.12
CA ALA A 10 6.73 -6.43 -4.70
C ALA A 10 5.59 -7.39 -4.35
N GLY A 11 5.04 -8.09 -5.34
CA GLY A 11 3.86 -8.97 -5.23
C GLY A 11 2.51 -8.23 -5.21
N TYR A 12 2.52 -6.91 -5.36
CA TYR A 12 1.36 -6.03 -5.42
C TYR A 12 1.50 -4.96 -6.52
N GLU A 13 2.30 -5.24 -7.55
CA GLU A 13 2.62 -4.36 -8.66
C GLU A 13 1.35 -3.87 -9.35
N GLY A 14 1.32 -2.57 -9.70
CA GLY A 14 0.13 -1.94 -10.28
C GLY A 14 -1.10 -1.85 -9.36
N LYS A 15 -1.03 -2.36 -8.12
CA LYS A 15 -2.11 -2.24 -7.12
C LYS A 15 -1.73 -1.30 -5.97
N TYR A 16 -0.51 -1.38 -5.48
CA TYR A 16 -0.04 -0.57 -4.36
C TYR A 16 1.40 -0.10 -4.53
N ALA A 17 1.68 1.09 -4.01
CA ALA A 17 3.01 1.70 -3.98
C ALA A 17 3.33 2.24 -2.58
N VAL A 18 4.62 2.32 -2.25
CA VAL A 18 5.11 2.87 -0.99
C VAL A 18 6.22 3.89 -1.26
N THR A 19 6.26 4.94 -0.45
CA THR A 19 7.32 5.95 -0.44
C THR A 19 8.35 5.67 0.64
N THR A 20 9.54 6.30 0.54
CA THR A 20 10.61 6.16 1.55
C THR A 20 10.23 6.64 2.95
N ASP A 21 9.24 7.53 3.08
CA ASP A 21 8.70 8.01 4.37
C ASP A 21 7.56 7.12 4.92
N GLY A 22 7.26 5.99 4.26
CA GLY A 22 6.29 5.00 4.74
C GLY A 22 4.83 5.30 4.41
N ARG A 23 4.55 6.18 3.44
CA ARG A 23 3.18 6.37 2.95
C ARG A 23 2.86 5.28 1.93
N VAL A 24 1.73 4.60 2.13
CA VAL A 24 1.27 3.53 1.24
C VAL A 24 0.07 4.02 0.44
N TYR A 25 0.14 3.88 -0.87
CA TYR A 25 -0.87 4.31 -1.82
C TYR A 25 -1.48 3.11 -2.52
N SER A 26 -2.78 3.14 -2.78
CA SER A 26 -3.42 2.24 -3.74
C SER A 26 -3.50 2.94 -5.09
N HIS A 27 -3.24 2.20 -6.16
CA HIS A 27 -3.49 2.63 -7.52
C HIS A 27 -4.98 2.65 -7.83
N SER A 28 -5.35 3.45 -8.84
CA SER A 28 -6.71 3.43 -9.38
C SER A 28 -6.93 2.11 -10.10
N ARG A 29 -8.10 1.49 -9.88
CA ARG A 29 -8.49 0.26 -10.56
C ARG A 29 -9.96 0.27 -10.89
N VAL A 30 -10.37 -0.49 -11.89
CA VAL A 30 -11.78 -0.78 -12.14
C VAL A 30 -12.15 -2.01 -11.32
N ASP A 31 -13.25 -1.94 -10.57
CA ASP A 31 -13.77 -3.13 -9.87
C ASP A 31 -14.56 -4.04 -10.81
N ASP A 32 -14.88 -5.25 -10.36
CA ASP A 32 -15.61 -6.26 -11.14
C ASP A 32 -16.98 -5.78 -11.63
N GLY A 33 -17.54 -4.73 -11.00
CA GLY A 33 -18.77 -4.07 -11.41
C GLY A 33 -18.58 -2.95 -12.46
N GLY A 34 -17.37 -2.81 -13.01
CA GLY A 34 -17.05 -1.79 -14.01
C GLY A 34 -16.86 -0.38 -13.43
N LYS A 35 -16.84 -0.21 -12.10
CA LYS A 35 -16.71 1.11 -11.46
C LYS A 35 -15.26 1.45 -11.21
N LEU A 36 -14.85 2.64 -11.63
CA LEU A 36 -13.53 3.17 -11.32
C LEU A 36 -13.41 3.47 -9.82
N ARG A 37 -12.51 2.75 -9.16
CA ARG A 37 -12.02 3.03 -7.81
C ARG A 37 -10.78 3.89 -7.94
N LYS A 38 -10.91 5.17 -7.57
CA LYS A 38 -9.76 6.07 -7.51
C LYS A 38 -8.75 5.58 -6.49
N GLY A 39 -7.49 5.63 -6.88
CA GLY A 39 -6.36 5.42 -5.98
C GLY A 39 -6.40 6.42 -4.83
N ARG A 40 -5.84 6.02 -3.68
CA ARG A 40 -5.84 6.84 -2.46
C ARG A 40 -4.67 6.47 -1.58
N LEU A 41 -4.32 7.39 -0.68
CA LEU A 41 -3.45 7.09 0.45
C LEU A 41 -4.18 6.15 1.42
N LEU A 42 -3.54 5.05 1.81
CA LEU A 42 -4.06 4.13 2.82
C LEU A 42 -3.83 4.73 4.20
N LYS A 43 -4.84 4.64 5.06
CA LYS A 43 -4.71 4.98 6.48
C LYS A 43 -4.13 3.76 7.22
N PRO A 44 -2.90 3.83 7.75
CA PRO A 44 -2.36 2.75 8.55
C PRO A 44 -3.09 2.66 9.89
N ASN A 45 -3.11 1.45 10.45
CA ASN A 45 -3.56 1.18 11.81
C ASN A 45 -2.37 0.80 12.67
N VAL A 46 -2.47 1.03 13.97
CA VAL A 46 -1.47 0.59 14.95
C VAL A 46 -1.79 -0.85 15.34
N ASP A 47 -0.79 -1.74 15.34
CA ASP A 47 -0.93 -3.12 15.83
C ASP A 47 -0.85 -3.19 17.38
N GLY A 48 -1.03 -4.39 17.95
CA GLY A 48 -0.97 -4.58 19.40
C GLY A 48 0.41 -4.27 20.03
N TYR A 49 1.44 -4.06 19.22
CA TYR A 49 2.81 -3.77 19.63
C TYR A 49 3.24 -2.34 19.29
N GLY A 50 2.33 -1.49 18.79
CA GLY A 50 2.63 -0.10 18.46
C GLY A 50 3.12 0.15 17.04
N TYR A 51 3.20 -0.87 16.16
CA TYR A 51 3.67 -0.70 14.80
C TYR A 51 2.55 -0.34 13.83
N LEU A 52 2.85 0.58 12.91
CA LEU A 52 1.97 0.89 11.78
C LEU A 52 1.87 -0.30 10.82
N GLN A 53 0.64 -0.69 10.48
CA GLN A 53 0.32 -1.74 9.52
C GLN A 53 -0.82 -1.32 8.58
N VAL A 54 -0.81 -1.89 7.37
CA VAL A 54 -1.84 -1.71 6.34
C VAL A 54 -2.32 -3.07 5.84
N SER A 55 -3.57 -3.15 5.40
CA SER A 55 -4.10 -4.34 4.72
C SER A 55 -3.98 -4.17 3.21
N LEU A 56 -3.20 -5.01 2.56
CA LEU A 56 -3.08 -5.06 1.11
C LEU A 56 -3.89 -6.24 0.58
N TYR A 57 -4.58 -6.04 -0.55
CA TYR A 57 -5.42 -7.05 -1.16
C TYR A 57 -4.80 -7.55 -2.46
N SER A 58 -4.65 -8.86 -2.59
CA SER A 58 -4.34 -9.48 -3.88
C SER A 58 -5.22 -10.70 -4.07
N GLU A 59 -5.80 -10.85 -5.26
CA GLU A 59 -6.62 -12.01 -5.65
C GLU A 59 -7.76 -12.31 -4.65
N GLY A 60 -8.42 -11.26 -4.14
CA GLY A 60 -9.51 -11.39 -3.17
C GLY A 60 -9.06 -11.65 -1.73
N VAL A 61 -7.77 -11.92 -1.48
CA VAL A 61 -7.23 -12.17 -0.14
C VAL A 61 -6.59 -10.89 0.43
N ALA A 62 -6.97 -10.54 1.65
CA ALA A 62 -6.36 -9.44 2.40
C ALA A 62 -5.21 -9.96 3.28
N LYS A 63 -4.04 -9.33 3.22
CA LYS A 63 -2.93 -9.58 4.13
C LYS A 63 -2.49 -8.30 4.82
N LYS A 64 -2.24 -8.39 6.14
CA LYS A 64 -1.72 -7.29 6.94
C LYS A 64 -0.20 -7.23 6.80
N HIS A 65 0.32 -6.05 6.50
CA HIS A 65 1.75 -5.79 6.34
C HIS A 65 2.17 -4.63 7.22
N LYS A 66 3.33 -4.76 7.85
CA LYS A 66 3.92 -3.67 8.63
C LYS A 66 4.53 -2.65 7.68
N VAL A 67 4.22 -1.36 7.89
CA VAL A 67 4.65 -0.27 7.00
C VAL A 67 6.17 -0.20 6.90
N HIS A 68 6.89 -0.32 8.03
CA HIS A 68 8.35 -0.28 8.03
C HIS A 68 8.99 -1.42 7.22
N ARG A 69 8.34 -2.60 7.18
CA ARG A 69 8.82 -3.72 6.37
C ARG A 69 8.60 -3.47 4.89
N LEU A 70 7.43 -2.95 4.51
CA LEU A 70 7.14 -2.59 3.12
C LEU A 70 8.17 -1.59 2.58
N VAL A 71 8.56 -0.59 3.37
CA VAL A 71 9.60 0.36 2.99
C VAL A 71 10.94 -0.36 2.79
N ALA A 72 11.40 -1.13 3.77
CA ALA A 72 12.71 -1.81 3.73
C ALA A 72 12.81 -2.92 2.66
N GLU A 73 11.68 -3.52 2.27
CA GLU A 73 11.63 -4.53 1.21
C GLU A 73 11.56 -3.87 -0.19
N THR A 74 11.17 -2.60 -0.29
CA THR A 74 10.99 -1.86 -1.56
C THR A 74 12.17 -0.94 -1.91
N PHE A 75 12.90 -0.46 -0.90
CA PHE A 75 14.02 0.48 -1.03
C PHE A 75 15.26 -0.05 -0.32
#